data_AF-A0A6P0NLC7-F1
#
_entry.id   AF-A0A6P0NLC7-F1
#
_cell.length_a   1.000
_cell.length_b   1.000
_cell.length_c   1.000
_cell.angle_alpha   90.00
_cell.angle_beta   90.00
_cell.angle_gamma   90.00
#
_symmetry.space_group_name_H-M   'P 1'
#
loop_
_entity.id
_entity.type
_entity.pdbx_description
1 polymer ?
#
loop_
_entity_poly.entity_id
_entity_poly.type
_entity_poly.pdbx_seq_one_letter_code
_entity_poly.pdbx_strand_id
1 'polypeptide(L)'
;MSDSLTQVAPPFGKVYLVGAGPGDPGLLTLKAKGLLEHADVVIHDALVSPPILAMISDRTQIIDAGKRRGRHSMAQPEITQLLIDQAKSHAVVVRLKGGDPFVFGRGGEEMLGLVEAGIDVEVVPGITAGIAAPAYAGIPVTHRHYSSSVTFVTGHESAGKYRPQVNWSAVAQGSETIVIYMGVHNLPHIVSELTAAGMT
;
A
#
# COMPACT_ATOMS: atom_id res chain seq x y z
N MET A 1 -46.75 -3.56 18.62
CA MET A 1 -45.71 -2.95 19.48
C MET A 1 -44.39 -3.31 18.82
N SER A 2 -43.73 -2.31 18.25
CA SER A 2 -42.54 -2.44 17.41
C SER A 2 -41.33 -2.79 18.26
N ASP A 3 -40.72 -3.94 17.98
CA ASP A 3 -39.36 -4.25 18.43
C ASP A 3 -38.38 -3.31 17.72
N SER A 4 -38.06 -2.20 18.38
CA SER A 4 -36.90 -1.39 18.03
C SER A 4 -35.65 -2.16 18.47
N LEU A 5 -35.09 -2.95 17.56
CA LEU A 5 -33.73 -3.47 17.70
C LEU A 5 -32.79 -2.26 17.83
N THR A 6 -32.41 -1.95 19.06
CA THR A 6 -31.30 -1.05 19.36
C THR A 6 -30.07 -1.59 18.66
N GLN A 7 -29.69 -0.96 17.56
CA GLN A 7 -28.40 -1.16 16.90
C GLN A 7 -27.34 -0.74 17.93
N VAL A 8 -26.78 -1.72 18.63
CA VAL A 8 -25.62 -1.49 19.49
C VAL A 8 -24.50 -1.04 18.56
N ALA A 9 -23.99 0.17 18.77
CA ALA A 9 -22.86 0.68 18.00
C ALA A 9 -21.72 -0.36 18.05
N PRO A 10 -21.05 -0.65 16.92
CA PRO A 10 -19.98 -1.64 16.92
C PRO A 10 -18.93 -1.24 17.97
N PRO A 11 -18.32 -2.23 18.66
CA PRO A 11 -17.40 -1.97 19.76
C PRO A 11 -16.12 -1.23 19.33
N PHE A 12 -15.89 -1.13 18.02
CA PHE A 12 -14.78 -0.43 17.39
C PHE A 12 -15.29 0.45 16.26
N GLY A 13 -14.58 1.55 15.99
CA GLY A 13 -14.71 2.25 14.73
C GLY A 13 -14.09 1.47 13.57
N LYS A 14 -14.30 2.02 12.37
CA LYS A 14 -13.92 1.39 11.12
C LYS A 14 -12.53 1.83 10.68
N VAL A 15 -11.73 0.87 10.21
CA VAL A 15 -10.40 1.14 9.65
C VAL A 15 -10.46 1.13 8.12
N TYR A 16 -9.92 2.17 7.50
CA TYR A 16 -9.79 2.29 6.06
C TYR A 16 -8.32 2.15 5.66
N LEU A 17 -7.98 1.13 4.87
CA LEU A 17 -6.66 1.00 4.25
C LEU A 17 -6.70 1.76 2.92
N VAL A 18 -6.08 2.95 2.87
CA VAL A 18 -6.25 3.90 1.77
C VAL A 18 -4.96 4.05 0.98
N GLY A 19 -5.04 3.84 -0.33
CA GLY A 19 -3.96 4.15 -1.26
C GLY A 19 -3.85 5.64 -1.55
N ALA A 20 -2.68 6.21 -1.27
CA ALA A 20 -2.35 7.62 -1.53
C ALA A 20 -1.97 7.88 -2.99
N GLY A 21 -1.71 6.84 -3.79
CA GLY A 21 -1.12 7.00 -5.10
C GLY A 21 0.40 7.23 -5.06
N PRO A 22 1.05 7.49 -6.21
CA PRO A 22 2.51 7.54 -6.31
C PRO A 22 3.14 8.85 -5.81
N GLY A 23 2.33 9.85 -5.44
CA GLY A 23 2.79 11.11 -4.85
C GLY A 23 2.07 12.35 -5.36
N ASP A 24 1.60 12.36 -6.61
CA ASP A 24 0.81 13.46 -7.18
C ASP A 24 -0.61 13.47 -6.55
N PRO A 25 -1.04 14.56 -5.87
CA PRO A 25 -2.39 14.68 -5.33
C PRO A 25 -3.51 14.50 -6.37
N GLY A 26 -3.24 14.80 -7.64
CA GLY A 26 -4.20 14.61 -8.73
C GLY A 26 -4.54 13.14 -9.01
N LEU A 27 -3.73 12.20 -8.49
CA LEU A 27 -3.97 10.76 -8.59
C LEU A 27 -4.68 10.17 -7.36
N LEU A 28 -5.01 11.00 -6.37
CA LEU A 28 -5.78 10.56 -5.23
C LEU A 28 -7.22 10.25 -5.66
N THR A 29 -7.77 9.13 -5.20
CA THR A 29 -9.16 8.79 -5.52
C THR A 29 -10.12 9.72 -4.77
N LEU A 30 -11.30 9.98 -5.34
CA LEU A 30 -12.32 10.81 -4.67
C LEU A 30 -12.71 10.26 -3.29
N LYS A 31 -12.74 8.93 -3.16
CA LYS A 31 -13.01 8.26 -1.88
C LYS A 31 -11.90 8.47 -0.87
N ALA A 32 -10.64 8.37 -1.29
CA ALA A 32 -9.50 8.67 -0.42
C ALA A 32 -9.55 10.14 0.05
N LYS A 33 -9.79 11.10 -0.86
CA LYS A 33 -9.96 12.52 -0.50
C LYS A 33 -11.07 12.73 0.54
N GLY A 34 -12.25 12.15 0.31
CA GLY A 34 -13.36 12.26 1.25
C GLY A 34 -13.02 11.68 2.63
N LEU A 35 -12.29 10.57 2.70
CA LEU A 35 -11.82 10.01 3.96
C LEU A 35 -10.79 10.90 4.66
N LEU A 36 -9.83 11.49 3.95
CA LEU A 36 -8.84 12.40 4.55
C LEU A 36 -9.45 13.68 5.11
N GLU A 37 -10.58 14.13 4.55
CA GLU A 37 -11.33 15.30 5.03
C GLU A 37 -12.14 15.02 6.31
N HIS A 38 -12.52 13.75 6.56
CA HIS A 38 -13.45 13.38 7.63
C HIS A 38 -12.89 12.38 8.65
N ALA A 39 -11.65 11.91 8.48
CA ALA A 39 -11.02 10.97 9.40
C ALA A 39 -10.83 11.60 10.78
N ASP A 40 -11.05 10.82 11.83
CA ASP A 40 -10.70 11.22 13.18
C ASP A 40 -9.17 11.14 13.37
N VAL A 41 -8.56 10.09 12.80
CA VAL A 41 -7.12 9.85 12.85
C VAL A 41 -6.60 9.27 11.53
N VAL A 42 -5.44 9.77 11.08
CA VAL A 42 -4.71 9.27 9.92
C VAL A 42 -3.33 8.76 10.36
N ILE A 43 -3.07 7.49 10.10
CA ILE A 43 -1.79 6.81 10.30
C ILE A 43 -1.14 6.60 8.95
N HIS A 44 -0.07 7.32 8.64
CA HIS A 44 0.56 7.29 7.31
C HIS A 44 1.95 6.65 7.33
N ASP A 45 2.37 6.09 6.18
CA ASP A 45 3.76 5.64 6.01
C ASP A 45 4.69 6.79 5.56
N ALA A 46 5.99 6.49 5.45
CA ALA A 46 7.00 7.45 5.02
C ALA A 46 6.95 7.79 3.52
N LEU A 47 6.22 7.03 2.70
CA LEU A 47 6.15 7.20 1.25
C LEU A 47 5.03 8.16 0.82
N VAL A 48 4.11 8.51 1.72
CA VAL A 48 3.07 9.52 1.44
C VAL A 48 3.71 10.90 1.25
N SER A 49 3.35 11.57 0.16
CA SER A 49 3.92 12.86 -0.21
C SER A 49 3.40 14.00 0.69
N PRO A 50 4.21 15.03 0.99
CA PRO A 50 3.74 16.18 1.76
C PRO A 50 2.49 16.88 1.18
N PRO A 51 2.34 17.05 -0.15
CA PRO A 51 1.12 17.61 -0.72
C PRO A 51 -0.15 16.81 -0.42
N ILE A 52 -0.08 15.48 -0.30
CA ILE A 52 -1.22 14.64 0.10
C ILE A 52 -1.51 14.79 1.59
N LEU A 53 -0.47 14.82 2.43
CA LEU A 53 -0.65 15.06 3.88
C LEU A 53 -1.30 16.42 4.15
N ALA A 54 -1.02 17.43 3.34
CA ALA A 54 -1.63 18.76 3.42
C ALA A 54 -3.14 18.78 3.05
N MET A 55 -3.69 17.68 2.53
CA MET A 55 -5.14 17.54 2.28
C MET A 55 -5.90 17.02 3.50
N ILE A 56 -5.19 16.53 4.51
CA ILE A 56 -5.81 16.04 5.75
C ILE A 56 -6.39 17.23 6.52
N SER A 57 -7.60 17.06 7.05
CA SER A 57 -8.26 18.08 7.85
C SER A 57 -7.43 18.50 9.07
N ASP A 58 -7.38 19.79 9.38
CA ASP A 58 -6.68 20.33 10.56
C ASP A 58 -7.21 19.77 11.90
N ARG A 59 -8.41 19.16 11.87
CA ARG A 59 -9.05 18.54 13.05
C ARG A 59 -8.64 17.09 13.25
N THR A 60 -8.01 16.47 12.27
CA THR A 60 -7.62 15.06 12.26
C THR A 60 -6.31 14.87 13.01
N GLN A 61 -6.23 13.86 13.87
CA GLN A 61 -4.96 13.45 14.46
C GLN A 61 -4.08 12.78 13.40
N ILE A 62 -2.84 13.21 13.24
CA ILE A 62 -1.89 12.62 12.26
C ILE A 62 -0.78 11.87 13.00
N ILE A 63 -0.54 10.61 12.62
CA ILE A 63 0.48 9.74 13.19
C ILE A 63 1.40 9.21 12.08
N ASP A 64 2.70 9.51 12.18
CA ASP A 64 3.73 8.99 11.27
C ASP A 64 4.16 7.57 11.74
N ALA A 65 3.78 6.55 10.98
CA ALA A 65 4.20 5.16 11.22
C ALA A 65 5.58 4.82 10.60
N GLY A 66 6.13 5.73 9.79
CA GLY A 66 7.39 5.56 9.07
C GLY A 66 8.65 5.94 9.88
N LYS A 67 8.52 6.75 10.95
CA LYS A 67 9.66 7.20 11.76
C LYS A 67 9.47 6.97 13.27
N ARG A 68 10.31 6.11 13.87
CA ARG A 68 10.75 6.32 15.26
C ARG A 68 11.98 7.22 15.23
N ARG A 69 11.99 8.25 16.07
CA ARG A 69 13.15 9.12 16.32
C ARG A 69 14.40 8.26 16.58
N GLY A 70 15.25 8.10 15.56
CA GLY A 70 16.61 7.55 15.69
C GLY A 70 16.85 6.07 15.34
N ARG A 71 15.86 5.19 15.20
CA ARG A 71 16.04 3.78 14.76
C ARG A 71 14.78 3.21 14.12
N HIS A 72 14.98 2.32 13.14
CA HIS A 72 14.06 1.40 12.42
C HIS A 72 12.56 1.76 12.38
N SER A 73 11.98 1.75 11.18
CA SER A 73 10.52 1.83 10.95
C SER A 73 9.75 0.90 11.88
N MET A 74 8.55 1.31 12.32
CA MET A 74 7.68 0.51 13.18
C MET A 74 7.47 -0.88 12.56
N ALA A 75 7.59 -1.94 13.37
CA ALA A 75 7.36 -3.29 12.88
C ALA A 75 5.88 -3.46 12.49
N GLN A 76 5.58 -4.30 11.50
CA GLN A 76 4.20 -4.45 11.04
C GLN A 76 3.19 -4.82 12.13
N PRO A 77 3.52 -5.71 13.10
CA PRO A 77 2.62 -5.99 14.21
C PRO A 77 2.36 -4.77 15.12
N GLU A 78 3.37 -3.90 15.31
CA GLU A 78 3.21 -2.66 16.09
C GLU A 78 2.27 -1.68 15.36
N ILE A 79 2.35 -1.57 14.02
CA ILE A 79 1.43 -0.75 13.22
C ILE A 79 0.00 -1.29 13.32
N THR A 80 -0.17 -2.61 13.17
CA THR A 80 -1.48 -3.25 13.31
C THR A 80 -2.06 -3.02 14.70
N GLN A 81 -1.26 -3.16 15.76
CA GLN A 81 -1.69 -2.88 17.13
C GLN A 81 -2.09 -1.41 17.31
N LEU A 82 -1.34 -0.47 16.74
CA LEU A 82 -1.70 0.94 16.74
C LEU A 82 -3.06 1.17 16.08
N LEU A 83 -3.34 0.54 14.93
CA LEU A 83 -4.64 0.65 14.26
C LEU A 83 -5.78 0.10 15.13
N ILE A 84 -5.57 -1.04 15.79
CA ILE A 84 -6.53 -1.63 16.74
C ILE A 84 -6.82 -0.66 17.89
N ASP A 85 -5.77 -0.05 18.44
CA ASP A 85 -5.92 0.88 19.56
C ASP A 85 -6.62 2.17 19.15
N GLN A 86 -6.36 2.69 17.94
CA GLN A 86 -7.08 3.85 17.42
C GLN A 86 -8.56 3.54 17.16
N ALA A 87 -8.89 2.35 16.67
CA ALA A 87 -10.27 1.93 16.42
C ALA A 87 -11.11 1.80 17.70
N LYS A 88 -10.50 1.70 18.89
CA LYS A 88 -11.21 1.71 20.18
C LYS A 88 -11.78 3.08 20.55
N SER A 89 -11.21 4.15 20.01
CA SER A 89 -11.51 5.52 20.45
C SER A 89 -11.96 6.44 19.32
N HIS A 90 -11.87 6.00 18.07
CA HIS A 90 -12.20 6.78 16.89
C HIS A 90 -13.15 5.99 15.99
N ALA A 91 -14.12 6.68 15.39
CA ALA A 91 -15.11 6.07 14.50
C ALA A 91 -14.53 5.83 13.09
N VAL A 92 -13.65 6.72 12.63
CA VAL A 92 -13.04 6.70 11.29
C VAL A 92 -11.51 6.75 11.43
N VAL A 93 -10.88 5.60 11.26
CA VAL A 93 -9.42 5.44 11.31
C VAL A 93 -8.89 5.22 9.90
N VAL A 94 -7.99 6.07 9.42
CA VAL A 94 -7.38 5.92 8.09
C VAL A 94 -5.94 5.44 8.22
N ARG A 95 -5.62 4.30 7.61
CA ARG A 95 -4.25 3.87 7.34
C ARG A 95 -3.88 4.29 5.92
N LEU A 96 -3.17 5.41 5.80
CA LEU A 96 -2.77 5.98 4.51
C LEU A 96 -1.43 5.37 4.04
N LYS A 97 -1.42 4.78 2.85
CA LYS A 97 -0.28 4.03 2.31
C LYS A 97 0.14 4.57 0.95
N GLY A 98 1.44 4.66 0.70
CA GLY A 98 1.96 5.04 -0.61
C GLY A 98 1.52 4.05 -1.70
N GLY A 99 1.16 4.57 -2.88
CA GLY A 99 0.67 3.74 -4.00
C GLY A 99 -0.68 3.10 -3.71
N ASP A 100 -0.72 1.76 -3.79
CA ASP A 100 -1.89 0.94 -3.51
C ASP A 100 -1.65 0.06 -2.26
N PRO A 101 -2.63 -0.11 -1.35
CA PRO A 101 -2.47 -0.91 -0.14
C PRO A 101 -2.01 -2.36 -0.38
N PHE A 102 -2.41 -2.95 -1.51
CA PHE A 102 -2.22 -4.37 -1.82
C PHE A 102 -1.12 -4.64 -2.85
N VAL A 103 -0.50 -3.62 -3.44
CA VAL A 103 0.67 -3.79 -4.31
C VAL A 103 1.95 -3.54 -3.51
N PHE A 104 2.56 -4.61 -3.00
CA PHE A 104 3.78 -4.60 -2.17
C PHE A 104 3.72 -3.70 -0.91
N GLY A 105 2.52 -3.25 -0.53
CA GLY A 105 2.30 -2.35 0.60
C GLY A 105 2.05 -3.06 1.94
N ARG A 106 1.98 -4.39 1.97
CA ARG A 106 1.64 -5.19 3.18
C ARG A 106 0.23 -4.93 3.75
N GLY A 107 -0.67 -4.30 2.99
CA GLY A 107 -2.04 -4.04 3.43
C GLY A 107 -2.81 -5.33 3.78
N GLY A 108 -2.49 -6.46 3.14
CA GLY A 108 -3.11 -7.74 3.47
C GLY A 108 -2.75 -8.25 4.88
N GLU A 109 -1.51 -8.02 5.33
CA GLU A 109 -1.08 -8.37 6.70
C GLU A 109 -1.79 -7.48 7.74
N GLU A 110 -1.91 -6.18 7.45
CA GLU A 110 -2.65 -5.22 8.29
C GLU A 110 -4.13 -5.58 8.38
N MET A 111 -4.77 -5.87 7.24
CA MET A 111 -6.17 -6.25 7.17
C MET A 111 -6.45 -7.53 7.95
N LEU A 112 -5.60 -8.57 7.80
CA LEU A 112 -5.79 -9.83 8.51
C LEU A 112 -5.82 -9.62 10.03
N GLY A 113 -4.82 -8.92 10.59
CA GLY A 113 -4.75 -8.70 12.03
C GLY A 113 -5.89 -7.83 12.57
N LEU A 114 -6.43 -6.91 11.75
CA LEU A 114 -7.61 -6.11 12.11
C LEU A 114 -8.90 -6.93 12.13
N VAL A 115 -9.09 -7.79 11.12
CA VAL A 115 -10.25 -8.69 11.04
C VAL A 115 -10.22 -9.70 12.18
N GLU A 116 -9.05 -10.26 12.51
CA GLU A 116 -8.86 -11.15 13.66
C GLU A 116 -9.19 -10.46 15.00
N ALA A 117 -8.99 -9.14 15.08
CA ALA A 117 -9.38 -8.31 16.23
C ALA A 117 -10.87 -7.91 16.24
N GLY A 118 -11.65 -8.32 15.22
CA GLY A 118 -13.08 -8.01 15.12
C GLY A 118 -13.40 -6.59 14.63
N ILE A 119 -12.45 -5.93 13.94
CA ILE A 119 -12.61 -4.58 13.41
C ILE A 119 -13.12 -4.64 11.96
N ASP A 120 -14.10 -3.81 11.61
CA ASP A 120 -14.51 -3.64 10.21
C ASP A 120 -13.42 -2.90 9.43
N VAL A 121 -13.03 -3.46 8.28
CA VAL A 121 -11.95 -2.95 7.45
C VAL A 121 -12.44 -2.74 6.03
N GLU A 122 -12.12 -1.58 5.47
CA GLU A 122 -12.39 -1.28 4.08
C GLU A 122 -11.13 -0.84 3.35
N VAL A 123 -10.92 -1.40 2.16
CA VAL A 123 -9.79 -1.06 1.32
C VAL A 123 -10.24 -0.04 0.29
N VAL A 124 -9.51 1.06 0.21
CA VAL A 124 -9.65 2.07 -0.84
C VAL A 124 -8.43 1.96 -1.75
N PRO A 125 -8.58 1.39 -2.96
CA PRO A 125 -7.46 1.23 -3.88
C PRO A 125 -6.83 2.57 -4.25
N GLY A 126 -5.54 2.53 -4.56
CA GLY A 126 -4.77 3.67 -5.04
C GLY A 126 -4.11 3.39 -6.39
N ILE A 127 -3.66 4.44 -7.07
CA ILE A 127 -2.88 4.27 -8.29
C ILE A 127 -1.48 3.79 -7.92
N THR A 128 -1.11 2.59 -8.36
CA THR A 128 0.21 2.03 -8.04
C THR A 128 1.34 2.65 -8.86
N ALA A 129 2.53 2.75 -8.26
CA ALA A 129 3.71 3.34 -8.89
C ALA A 129 4.11 2.63 -10.20
N GLY A 130 3.92 1.32 -10.28
CA GLY A 130 4.27 0.53 -11.46
C GLY A 130 3.40 0.79 -12.69
N ILE A 131 2.29 1.51 -12.56
CA ILE A 131 1.49 1.99 -13.68
C ILE A 131 1.73 3.50 -13.87
N ALA A 132 1.69 4.27 -12.78
CA ALA A 132 1.79 5.72 -12.87
C ALA A 132 3.17 6.23 -13.28
N ALA A 133 4.24 5.70 -12.70
CA ALA A 133 5.59 6.13 -13.02
C ALA A 133 5.92 5.97 -14.52
N PRO A 134 5.69 4.80 -15.16
CA PRO A 134 5.92 4.69 -16.59
C PRO A 134 4.94 5.55 -17.41
N ALA A 135 3.68 5.70 -17.01
CA ALA A 135 2.74 6.60 -17.69
C ALA A 135 3.21 8.07 -17.69
N TYR A 136 3.74 8.57 -16.57
CA TYR A 136 4.30 9.92 -16.46
C TYR A 136 5.59 10.08 -17.29
N ALA A 137 6.25 8.98 -17.62
CA ALA A 137 7.39 8.93 -18.54
C ALA A 137 7.00 8.68 -20.01
N GLY A 138 5.70 8.57 -20.33
CA GLY A 138 5.23 8.25 -21.68
C GLY A 138 5.40 6.78 -22.09
N ILE A 139 5.59 5.89 -21.12
CA ILE A 139 5.81 4.44 -21.32
C ILE A 139 4.54 3.70 -20.89
N PRO A 140 3.76 3.11 -21.81
CA PRO A 140 2.63 2.27 -21.41
C PRO A 140 3.12 0.89 -20.96
N VAL A 141 2.54 0.35 -19.89
CA VAL A 141 2.91 -0.99 -19.37
C VAL A 141 2.44 -2.15 -20.24
N THR A 142 1.51 -1.89 -21.16
CA THR A 142 1.07 -2.82 -22.19
C THR A 142 0.86 -2.05 -23.49
N HIS A 143 1.06 -2.71 -24.62
CA HIS A 143 0.78 -2.14 -25.92
C HIS A 143 0.51 -3.27 -26.91
N ARG A 144 -0.57 -3.17 -27.68
CA ARG A 144 -1.04 -4.25 -28.56
C ARG A 144 -0.01 -4.78 -29.58
N HIS A 145 1.02 -3.99 -29.89
CA HIS A 145 2.10 -4.35 -30.82
C HIS A 145 3.43 -4.70 -30.14
N TYR A 146 3.56 -4.49 -28.83
CA TYR A 146 4.84 -4.65 -28.12
C TYR A 146 4.75 -5.53 -26.88
N SER A 147 3.62 -5.51 -26.16
CA SER A 147 3.47 -6.20 -24.88
C SER A 147 1.99 -6.50 -24.60
N SER A 148 1.66 -7.78 -24.60
CA SER A 148 0.40 -8.40 -24.21
C SER A 148 0.38 -8.87 -22.75
N SER A 149 1.55 -9.01 -22.12
CA SER A 149 1.69 -9.38 -20.72
C SER A 149 2.51 -8.36 -19.93
N VAL A 150 2.22 -8.24 -18.64
CA VAL A 150 3.00 -7.44 -17.70
C VAL A 150 3.10 -8.17 -16.36
N THR A 151 4.31 -8.18 -15.79
CA THR A 151 4.59 -8.80 -14.50
C THR A 151 5.13 -7.78 -13.51
N PHE A 152 4.47 -7.68 -12.36
CA PHE A 152 4.85 -6.83 -11.24
C PHE A 152 5.58 -7.68 -10.21
N VAL A 153 6.84 -7.36 -9.91
CA VAL A 153 7.68 -8.15 -8.99
C VAL A 153 8.42 -7.24 -8.01
N THR A 154 8.74 -7.77 -6.83
CA THR A 154 9.66 -7.12 -5.89
C THR A 154 11.09 -7.55 -6.20
N GLY A 155 12.00 -6.59 -6.35
CA GLY A 155 13.43 -6.84 -6.38
C GLY A 155 14.06 -6.93 -4.98
N HIS A 156 13.29 -6.68 -3.92
CA HIS A 156 13.74 -6.85 -2.55
C HIS A 156 13.44 -8.27 -2.06
N GLU A 157 14.49 -9.10 -2.01
CA GLU A 157 14.48 -10.38 -1.32
C GLU A 157 14.91 -10.15 0.12
N SER A 158 13.97 -9.98 1.04
CA SER A 158 14.33 -9.96 2.46
C SER A 158 14.96 -11.31 2.83
N ALA A 159 16.19 -11.29 3.34
CA ALA A 159 16.86 -12.50 3.82
C ALA A 159 16.08 -13.10 5.00
N GLY A 160 15.45 -14.25 4.80
CA GLY A 160 14.63 -14.91 5.82
C GLY A 160 14.12 -16.29 5.40
N LYS A 161 13.93 -17.17 6.39
CA LYS A 161 13.73 -18.63 6.29
C LYS A 161 12.53 -19.14 5.47
N TYR A 162 11.70 -18.27 4.88
CA TYR A 162 10.46 -18.72 4.24
C TYR A 162 10.00 -17.78 3.12
N ARG A 163 10.74 -17.69 2.01
CA ARG A 163 10.21 -17.17 0.73
C ARG A 163 10.89 -17.86 -0.46
N PRO A 164 10.16 -18.26 -1.51
CA PRO A 164 10.80 -18.57 -2.79
C PRO A 164 11.46 -17.30 -3.30
N GLN A 165 12.72 -17.40 -3.71
CA GLN A 165 13.39 -16.36 -4.49
C GLN A 165 12.59 -16.08 -5.76
N VAL A 166 12.67 -14.86 -6.29
CA VAL A 166 11.99 -14.55 -7.54
C VAL A 166 12.58 -15.45 -8.63
N ASN A 167 11.74 -16.23 -9.31
CA ASN A 167 12.19 -17.04 -10.44
C ASN A 167 12.36 -16.13 -11.66
N TRP A 168 13.50 -15.43 -11.73
CA TRP A 168 13.82 -14.50 -12.79
C TRP A 168 13.81 -15.15 -14.18
N SER A 169 14.17 -16.43 -14.27
CA SER A 169 14.09 -17.19 -15.51
C SER A 169 12.65 -17.32 -16.02
N ALA A 170 11.71 -17.68 -15.14
CA ALA A 170 10.30 -17.73 -15.49
C ALA A 170 9.72 -16.35 -15.82
N VAL A 171 10.13 -15.30 -15.08
CA VAL A 171 9.69 -13.92 -15.34
C VAL A 171 10.15 -13.45 -16.72
N ALA A 172 11.43 -13.68 -17.06
CA ALA A 172 12.01 -13.32 -18.35
C ALA A 172 11.31 -14.04 -19.53
N GLN A 173 10.95 -15.31 -19.35
CA GLN A 173 10.31 -16.10 -20.41
C GLN A 173 8.79 -15.81 -20.54
N GLY A 174 8.13 -15.42 -19.46
CA GLY A 174 6.67 -15.26 -19.41
C GLY A 174 6.15 -13.83 -19.57
N SER A 175 7.02 -12.83 -19.49
CA SER A 175 6.61 -11.42 -19.39
C SER A 175 7.26 -10.58 -20.47
N GLU A 176 6.44 -9.87 -21.25
CA GLU A 176 6.95 -8.93 -22.26
C GLU A 176 7.29 -7.57 -21.64
N THR A 177 6.58 -7.16 -20.59
CA THR A 177 6.94 -6.03 -19.73
C THR A 177 7.15 -6.49 -18.28
N ILE A 178 8.27 -6.10 -17.67
CA ILE A 178 8.58 -6.38 -16.27
C ILE A 178 8.66 -5.07 -15.49
N VAL A 179 7.87 -4.96 -14.43
CA VAL A 179 7.86 -3.81 -13.53
C VAL A 179 8.40 -4.24 -12.17
N ILE A 180 9.60 -3.74 -11.81
CA ILE A 180 10.33 -4.15 -10.62
C ILE A 180 10.24 -3.08 -9.53
N TYR A 181 9.59 -3.42 -8.41
CA TYR A 181 9.51 -2.58 -7.21
C TYR A 181 10.70 -2.84 -6.30
N MET A 182 11.19 -1.81 -5.60
CA MET A 182 12.25 -1.94 -4.59
C MET A 182 13.52 -2.65 -5.13
N GLY A 183 13.78 -2.58 -6.43
CA GLY A 183 14.86 -3.32 -7.10
C GLY A 183 16.18 -2.58 -7.19
N VAL A 184 16.24 -1.28 -6.90
CA VAL A 184 17.42 -0.43 -7.16
C VAL A 184 18.70 -0.98 -6.54
N HIS A 185 18.66 -1.43 -5.28
CA HIS A 185 19.83 -1.99 -4.60
C HIS A 185 20.28 -3.34 -5.19
N ASN A 186 19.35 -4.13 -5.73
CA ASN A 186 19.62 -5.46 -6.29
C ASN A 186 19.72 -5.43 -7.82
N LEU A 187 19.71 -4.25 -8.44
CA LEU A 187 19.66 -4.10 -9.89
C LEU A 187 20.77 -4.88 -10.62
N PRO A 188 22.05 -4.87 -10.19
CA PRO A 188 23.10 -5.63 -10.87
C PRO A 188 22.81 -7.14 -10.91
N HIS A 189 22.30 -7.69 -9.81
CA HIS A 189 21.93 -9.10 -9.73
C HIS A 189 20.72 -9.42 -10.61
N ILE A 190 19.67 -8.58 -10.56
CA ILE A 190 18.44 -8.78 -11.34
C ILE A 190 18.75 -8.74 -12.84
N VAL A 191 19.56 -7.78 -13.30
CA VAL A 191 19.98 -7.70 -14.71
C VAL A 191 20.75 -8.96 -15.11
N SER A 192 21.70 -9.41 -14.28
CA SER A 192 22.46 -10.63 -14.54
C SER A 192 21.56 -11.86 -14.71
N GLU A 193 20.57 -12.03 -13.84
CA GLU A 193 19.62 -13.16 -13.90
C GLU A 193 18.73 -13.11 -15.15
N LEU A 194 18.19 -11.92 -15.48
CA LEU A 194 17.35 -11.75 -16.66
C LEU A 194 18.13 -11.96 -17.97
N THR A 195 19.38 -11.47 -18.05
CA THR A 195 20.25 -11.71 -19.20
C THR A 195 20.65 -13.18 -19.32
N ALA A 196 20.97 -13.84 -18.20
CA ALA A 196 21.24 -15.28 -18.20
C ALA A 196 20.02 -16.11 -18.63
N ALA A 197 18.81 -15.61 -18.41
CA ALA A 197 17.56 -16.20 -18.88
C ALA A 197 17.20 -15.87 -20.34
N GLY A 198 18.05 -15.13 -21.05
CA GLY A 198 17.88 -14.81 -22.48
C GLY A 198 17.17 -13.49 -22.78
N MET A 199 16.94 -12.63 -21.78
CA MET A 199 16.39 -11.29 -21.99
C MET A 199 17.53 -10.33 -22.35
N THR A 200 17.53 -9.82 -23.59
CA THR A 200 18.57 -8.95 -24.16
C THR A 200 18.09 -7.53 -24.38
#